data_AF-A0A7W9PST9-F1
#
_entry.id   AF-A0A7W9PST9-F1
#
_cell.length_a   1.000
_cell.length_b   1.000
_cell.length_c   1.000
_cell.angle_alpha   90.00
_cell.angle_beta   90.00
_cell.angle_gamma   90.00
#
_symmetry.space_group_name_H-M   'P 1'
#
loop_
_entity.id
_entity.type
_entity.pdbx_description
1 polymer ?
#
loop_
_entity_poly.entity_id
_entity_poly.type
_entity_poly.pdbx_seq_one_letter_code
_entity_poly.pdbx_strand_id
1 'polypeptide(L)' 'MADRYLSFTGTAPGRFLTRRLGPPQSAEPVRWSPELPTGRRALGA' A
#
# COMPACT_ATOMS: atom_id res chain seq x y z
N MET A 1 1.51 -5.32 17.20
CA MET A 1 1.92 -5.49 15.78
C MET A 1 2.85 -4.38 15.32
N ALA A 2 2.54 -3.10 15.61
CA ALA A 2 3.38 -1.95 15.26
C ALA A 2 4.82 -2.04 15.78
N ASP A 3 5.03 -2.63 16.95
CA ASP A 3 6.35 -2.83 17.58
C ASP A 3 7.31 -3.66 16.72
N ARG A 4 6.78 -4.63 15.97
CA ARG A 4 7.57 -5.43 15.03
C ARG A 4 7.98 -4.62 13.81
N TYR A 5 7.12 -3.73 13.32
CA TYR A 5 7.45 -2.83 12.21
C TYR A 5 8.47 -1.78 12.62
N LEU A 6 8.32 -1.19 13.81
CA LEU A 6 9.28 -0.24 14.36
C LEU A 6 10.67 -0.88 14.50
N SER A 7 10.72 -2.10 15.06
CA SER A 7 11.96 -2.88 15.15
C SER A 7 12.57 -3.17 13.77
N PHE A 8 11.74 -3.57 12.80
CA PHE A 8 12.19 -3.86 11.43
C PHE A 8 12.79 -2.63 10.75
N THR A 9 12.15 -1.45 10.88
CA THR A 9 12.65 -0.20 10.30
C THR A 9 13.99 0.25 10.88
N GLY A 10 14.38 -0.25 12.06
CA GLY A 10 15.70 -0.02 12.67
C GLY A 10 16.83 -0.88 12.08
N THR A 11 16.51 -1.95 11.36
CA THR A 11 17.51 -2.87 10.79
C THR A 11 18.09 -2.37 9.47
N ALA A 12 19.25 -2.90 9.06
CA ALA A 12 19.84 -2.59 7.76
C ALA A 12 18.88 -2.79 6.56
N PRO A 13 18.15 -3.92 6.41
CA PRO A 13 17.17 -4.07 5.34
C PRO A 13 15.99 -3.11 5.46
N GLY A 14 15.48 -2.83 6.66
CA GLY A 14 14.41 -1.85 6.86
C GLY A 14 14.82 -0.42 6.48
N ARG A 15 16.04 0.00 6.81
CA ARG A 15 16.62 1.31 6.44
C ARG A 15 16.90 1.40 4.93
N PHE A 16 17.32 0.31 4.32
CA PHE A 16 17.50 0.24 2.87
C PHE A 16 16.18 0.44 2.12
N LEU A 17 15.12 -0.28 2.52
CA LEU A 17 13.80 -0.18 1.88
C LEU A 17 13.18 1.21 2.03
N THR A 18 13.23 1.79 3.24
CA THR A 18 12.69 3.14 3.48
C THR A 18 13.47 4.24 2.73
N ARG A 19 14.78 4.07 2.54
CA ARG A 19 15.57 4.98 1.69
C ARG A 19 15.23 4.84 0.21
N ARG A 20 14.93 3.63 -0.26
CA ARG A 20 14.65 3.36 -1.68
C ARG A 20 13.21 3.70 -2.07
N LEU A 21 12.24 3.45 -1.18
CA LEU A 21 10.81 3.59 -1.44
C LEU A 21 10.24 4.91 -0.90
N GLY A 22 10.99 5.62 -0.06
CA GLY A 22 10.51 6.79 0.66
C GLY A 22 9.75 6.43 1.95
N PRO A 23 9.33 7.44 2.72
CA PRO A 23 8.54 7.22 3.92
C PRO A 23 7.18 6.59 3.56
N PRO A 24 6.67 5.65 4.37
CA PRO A 24 5.37 5.03 4.12
C PRO A 24 4.28 6.12 4.14
N GLN A 25 3.75 6.44 2.97
CA GLN A 25 2.56 7.28 2.86
C GLN A 25 1.37 6.40 3.21
N SER A 26 0.61 6.82 4.24
CA SER A 26 -0.67 6.18 4.55
C SER A 26 -1.65 6.53 3.44
N ALA A 27 -1.64 5.74 2.37
CA ALA A 27 -2.60 5.86 1.30
C ALA A 27 -3.95 5.33 1.81
N GLU A 28 -4.99 6.13 1.64
CA GLU A 28 -6.35 5.72 1.97
C GLU A 28 -6.69 4.47 1.12
N PRO A 29 -7.03 3.33 1.75
CA PRO A 29 -7.34 2.12 1.00
C PRO A 29 -8.57 2.38 0.15
N VAL A 30 -8.48 1.99 -1.13
CA VAL A 30 -9.65 2.00 -2.02
C VAL A 30 -10.70 1.10 -1.39
N ARG A 31 -11.81 1.70 -0.96
CA ARG A 31 -12.94 0.96 -0.39
C ARG A 31 -13.61 0.20 -1.53
N TRP A 32 -13.39 -1.10 -1.55
CA TRP A 32 -14.21 -1.98 -2.36
C TRP A 32 -15.65 -1.92 -1.82
N SER A 33 -16.56 -1.36 -2.61
CA SER A 33 -18.00 -1.40 -2.34
C SER A 33 -18.61 -2.49 -3.23
N PRO A 34 -19.42 -3.41 -2.67
CA PRO A 34 -20.06 -4.47 -3.44
C PRO A 34 -21.13 -3.95 -4.43
N GLU A 35 -21.48 -2.66 -4.37
CA GLU A 35 -22.64 -2.14 -5.09
C GLU A 35 -22.45 -2.01 -6.61
N LEU A 36 -21.21 -1.95 -7.12
CA LEU A 36 -20.94 -2.13 -8.55
C LEU A 36 -19.52 -2.70 -8.77
N PRO A 37 -19.38 -3.97 -9.17
CA PRO A 37 -18.14 -4.42 -9.77
C PRO A 37 -18.07 -3.83 -11.18
N THR A 38 -17.64 -2.57 -11.32
CA THR A 38 -17.31 -1.98 -12.63
C THR A 38 -15.96 -2.51 -13.09
N GLY A 39 -15.88 -3.83 -13.23
CA GLY A 39 -14.90 -4.49 -14.07
C GLY A 39 -15.43 -4.48 -15.50
N ARG A 40 -14.59 -4.04 -16.43
CA ARG A 40 -14.81 -3.95 -17.88
C ARG A 40 -15.46 -2.64 -18.35
N ARG A 41 -14.55 -1.68 -18.58
CA ARG A 41 -14.67 -0.56 -19.52
C ARG A 41 -15.50 -1.00 -20.74
N ALA A 42 -16.61 -0.32 -20.99
CA ALA A 42 -17.38 -0.46 -22.21
C ALA A 42 -16.46 -0.16 -23.40
N LEU A 43 -16.05 -1.19 -24.13
CA LEU A 43 -15.55 -1.02 -25.49
C LEU A 43 -16.77 -0.73 -26.36
N GLY A 44 -16.72 0.43 -27.01
CA GLY A 44 -17.77 0.96 -27.86
C GLY A 44 -18.17 -0.01 -28.96
N ALA A 45 -19.44 0.12 -29.33
CA ALA A 45 -20.07 -0.44 -30.50
C ALA A 45 -19.33 -0.11 -31.80
#